data_AF-A0A2X2IZ82-F1
#
_entry.id   AF-A0A2X2IZ82-F1
#
_cell.length_a   1.000
_cell.length_b   1.000
_cell.length_c   1.000
_cell.angle_alpha   90.00
_cell.angle_beta   90.00
_cell.angle_gamma   90.00
#
_symmetry.space_group_name_H-M   'P 1'
#
loop_
_entity.id
_entity.type
_entity.pdbx_description
1 polymer ?
#
loop_
_entity_poly.entity_id
_entity_poly.type
_entity_poly.pdbx_seq_one_letter_code
_entity_poly.pdbx_strand_id
1 'polypeptide(L)'
;MKTFQFKSHQVKKGLIFGLIYLVVVFILCYMIFGGINGMADAANNFGSAKGLGILVAVVIIGPLVVILQLINPKIEVQVDSANLSIRQPKKEDSIIPLKEIYIMEINHALVNQLQLFDQNRQLLATIHPQNDTNVIFSIASAIAQQGRFVKTKGNKKIFGNPVETISYSRQ
;
A
#
# COMPACT_ATOMS: atom_id res chain seq x y z
N MET A 1 -6.78 3.90 -24.78
CA MET A 1 -6.45 4.47 -23.46
C MET A 1 -7.08 3.59 -22.39
N LYS A 2 -6.31 3.20 -21.36
CA LYS A 2 -6.83 2.44 -20.20
C LYS A 2 -6.51 3.20 -18.91
N THR A 3 -7.51 3.37 -18.06
CA THR A 3 -7.39 4.07 -16.78
C THR A 3 -7.61 3.11 -15.63
N PHE A 4 -6.73 3.17 -14.63
CA PHE A 4 -6.76 2.34 -13.43
C PHE A 4 -6.79 3.24 -12.20
N GLN A 5 -7.67 2.94 -11.24
CA GLN A 5 -7.79 3.71 -10.01
C GLN A 5 -7.65 2.79 -8.80
N PHE A 6 -6.76 3.15 -7.87
CA PHE A 6 -6.53 2.39 -6.64
C PHE A 6 -6.08 3.31 -5.51
N LYS A 7 -6.24 2.89 -4.25
CA LYS A 7 -5.60 3.58 -3.13
C LYS A 7 -4.17 3.09 -3.01
N SER A 8 -3.21 3.99 -2.83
CA SER A 8 -1.82 3.59 -2.59
C SER A 8 -1.49 3.59 -1.11
N HIS A 9 -0.74 2.58 -0.71
CA HIS A 9 -0.32 2.43 0.67
C HIS A 9 0.86 3.37 0.97
N GLN A 10 0.65 4.38 1.83
CA GLN A 10 1.75 5.21 2.36
C GLN A 10 2.18 4.70 3.73
N VAL A 11 2.94 3.60 3.78
CA VAL A 11 3.39 2.93 5.02
C VAL A 11 3.95 3.92 6.04
N LYS A 12 4.86 4.80 5.63
CA LYS A 12 5.51 5.77 6.54
C LYS A 12 4.50 6.72 7.19
N LYS A 13 3.57 7.29 6.40
CA LYS A 13 2.55 8.19 6.94
C LYS A 13 1.56 7.43 7.81
N GLY A 14 1.10 6.27 7.36
CA GLY A 14 0.19 5.41 8.13
C GLY A 14 0.78 5.04 9.51
N LEU A 15 2.06 4.68 9.57
CA LEU A 15 2.75 4.36 10.82
C LEU A 15 2.81 5.58 11.76
N ILE A 16 3.20 6.76 11.24
CA ILE A 16 3.28 7.99 12.04
C ILE A 16 1.90 8.37 12.60
N PHE A 17 0.87 8.38 11.77
CA PHE A 17 -0.49 8.69 12.20
C PHE A 17 -1.02 7.67 13.20
N GLY A 18 -0.73 6.38 13.00
CA GLY A 18 -1.12 5.32 13.93
C GLY A 18 -0.45 5.46 15.28
N LEU A 19 0.85 5.78 15.32
CA LEU A 19 1.57 6.00 16.56
C LEU A 19 1.02 7.22 17.32
N ILE A 20 0.83 8.35 16.64
CA ILE A 20 0.26 9.57 17.24
C ILE A 20 -1.13 9.29 17.82
N TYR A 21 -1.99 8.59 17.06
CA TYR A 21 -3.32 8.22 17.53
C TYR A 21 -3.27 7.37 18.81
N LEU A 22 -2.42 6.34 18.85
CA LEU A 22 -2.29 5.49 20.03
C LEU A 22 -1.79 6.26 21.26
N VAL A 23 -0.85 7.19 21.08
CA VAL A 23 -0.37 8.05 22.17
C VAL A 23 -1.50 8.94 22.69
N VAL A 24 -2.28 9.57 21.81
CA VAL A 24 -3.42 10.41 22.20
C VAL A 24 -4.48 9.59 22.95
N VAL A 25 -4.85 8.42 22.43
CA VAL A 25 -5.80 7.53 23.11
C VAL A 25 -5.28 7.11 24.48
N PHE A 26 -4.00 6.74 24.58
CA PHE A 26 -3.39 6.37 25.86
C PHE A 26 -3.45 7.52 26.87
N ILE A 27 -3.13 8.76 26.46
CA ILE A 27 -3.22 9.94 27.32
C ILE A 27 -4.67 10.18 27.78
N LEU A 28 -5.64 10.04 26.87
CA LEU A 28 -7.05 10.18 27.22
C LEU A 28 -7.50 9.12 28.22
N CYS A 29 -7.15 7.84 28.00
CA CYS A 29 -7.43 6.77 28.95
C CYS A 29 -6.74 7.02 30.29
N TYR A 30 -5.48 7.45 30.28
CA TYR A 30 -4.74 7.81 31.49
C TYR A 30 -5.48 8.90 32.29
N MET A 31 -5.99 9.93 31.62
CA MET A 31 -6.75 10.98 32.31
C MET A 31 -8.12 10.51 32.82
N ILE A 32 -8.88 9.76 32.00
CA ILE A 32 -10.23 9.30 32.33
C ILE A 32 -10.22 8.31 33.49
N PHE A 33 -9.24 7.39 33.51
CA PHE A 33 -9.14 6.33 34.51
C PHE A 33 -8.20 6.68 35.68
N GLY A 34 -7.69 7.92 35.79
CA GLY A 34 -6.89 8.34 36.94
C GLY A 34 -5.48 7.73 36.98
N GLY A 35 -4.87 7.49 35.82
CA GLY A 35 -3.51 7.01 35.65
C GLY A 35 -3.42 5.52 35.32
N ILE A 36 -2.19 4.99 35.34
CA ILE A 36 -1.92 3.57 34.98
C ILE A 36 -2.63 2.61 35.93
N ASN A 37 -2.65 2.91 37.23
CA ASN A 37 -3.29 2.03 38.22
C ASN A 37 -4.79 1.95 38.00
N GLY A 38 -5.48 3.07 37.79
CA GLY A 38 -6.92 3.03 37.54
C GLY A 38 -7.28 2.46 36.17
N MET A 39 -6.41 2.55 35.16
CA MET A 39 -6.57 1.77 33.91
C MET A 39 -6.47 0.26 34.16
N ALA A 40 -5.50 -0.17 34.98
CA ALA A 40 -5.34 -1.58 35.33
C ALA A 40 -6.54 -2.09 36.16
N ASP A 41 -7.03 -1.28 37.10
CA ASP A 41 -8.22 -1.60 37.89
C ASP A 41 -9.48 -1.68 37.01
N ALA A 42 -9.66 -0.76 36.06
CA ALA A 42 -10.77 -0.81 35.11
C ALA A 42 -10.71 -2.08 34.23
N ALA A 43 -9.51 -2.50 33.81
CA ALA A 43 -9.32 -3.74 33.07
C ALA A 43 -9.61 -4.99 33.92
N ASN A 44 -9.13 -5.02 35.16
CA ASN A 44 -9.34 -6.13 36.09
C ASN A 44 -10.82 -6.27 36.50
N ASN A 45 -11.52 -5.15 36.65
CA ASN A 45 -12.92 -5.10 37.06
C ASN A 45 -13.91 -5.22 35.88
N PHE A 46 -13.45 -5.35 34.64
CA PHE A 46 -14.30 -5.45 33.45
C PHE A 46 -15.10 -6.76 33.39
N GLY A 47 -14.75 -7.76 34.21
CA GLY A 47 -15.48 -9.03 34.33
C GLY A 47 -15.23 -10.04 33.20
N SER A 48 -14.65 -9.62 32.07
CA SER A 48 -14.25 -10.52 30.99
C SER A 48 -13.11 -9.96 30.14
N ALA A 49 -11.98 -10.68 30.11
CA ALA A 49 -10.85 -10.33 29.24
C ALA A 49 -11.22 -10.37 27.75
N LYS A 50 -12.10 -11.30 27.34
CA LYS A 50 -12.59 -11.38 25.94
C LYS A 50 -13.47 -10.19 25.60
N GLY A 51 -14.37 -9.79 26.51
CA GLY A 51 -15.23 -8.62 26.33
C GLY A 51 -14.42 -7.32 26.26
N LEU A 52 -13.43 -7.15 27.14
CA LEU A 52 -12.53 -6.01 27.12
C LEU A 52 -11.74 -5.94 25.81
N GLY A 53 -11.23 -7.08 25.33
CA GLY A 53 -10.51 -7.16 24.05
C GLY A 53 -11.38 -6.73 22.86
N ILE A 54 -12.65 -7.14 22.82
CA ILE A 54 -13.59 -6.71 21.77
C ILE A 54 -13.89 -5.21 21.90
N LEU A 55 -14.12 -4.69 23.11
CA LEU A 55 -14.38 -3.28 23.32
C LEU A 55 -13.20 -2.42 22.85
N VAL A 56 -11.97 -2.81 23.22
CA VAL A 56 -10.74 -2.15 22.74
C VAL A 56 -10.62 -2.24 21.22
N ALA A 57 -10.88 -3.41 20.63
CA ALA A 57 -10.83 -3.56 19.17
C ALA A 57 -11.84 -2.65 18.46
N VAL A 58 -13.06 -2.52 18.97
CA VAL A 58 -14.10 -1.70 18.35
C VAL A 58 -13.86 -0.20 18.59
N VAL A 59 -13.56 0.19 19.82
CA VAL A 59 -13.49 1.61 20.22
C VAL A 59 -12.14 2.24 19.89
N ILE A 60 -11.04 1.47 20.00
CA ILE A 60 -9.69 2.00 19.78
C ILE A 60 -9.20 1.65 18.37
N ILE A 61 -9.26 0.37 17.98
CA ILE A 61 -8.71 -0.08 16.69
C ILE A 61 -9.64 0.27 15.52
N GLY A 62 -10.96 0.18 15.69
CA GLY A 62 -11.95 0.51 14.65
C GLY A 62 -11.75 1.92 14.05
N PRO A 63 -11.77 3.00 14.85
CA PRO A 63 -11.55 4.35 14.35
C PRO A 63 -10.17 4.53 13.73
N LEU A 64 -9.13 3.89 14.28
CA LEU A 64 -7.78 3.92 13.70
C LEU A 64 -7.79 3.37 12.26
N VAL A 65 -8.45 2.24 12.01
CA VAL A 65 -8.57 1.67 10.66
C VAL A 65 -9.28 2.64 9.71
N VAL A 66 -10.37 3.29 10.15
CA VAL A 66 -11.10 4.27 9.33
C VAL A 66 -10.22 5.47 8.99
N ILE A 67 -9.48 6.01 9.97
CA ILE A 67 -8.55 7.13 9.77
C ILE A 67 -7.46 6.75 8.76
N LEU A 68 -6.86 5.56 8.91
CA LEU A 68 -5.85 5.07 7.96
C LEU A 68 -6.43 4.93 6.55
N GLN A 69 -7.68 4.50 6.39
CA GLN A 69 -8.34 4.42 5.08
C GLN A 69 -8.59 5.80 4.43
N LEU A 70 -8.78 6.85 5.23
CA LEU A 70 -9.00 8.22 4.76
C LEU A 70 -7.69 8.90 4.34
N ILE A 71 -6.58 8.60 5.01
CA ILE A 71 -5.28 9.23 4.73
C ILE A 71 -4.63 8.68 3.45
N ASN A 72 -4.91 7.43 3.08
CA ASN A 72 -4.32 6.82 1.90
C ASN A 72 -4.87 7.46 0.61
N PRO A 73 -4.01 8.08 -0.23
CA PRO A 73 -4.47 8.79 -1.41
C PRO A 73 -4.95 7.82 -2.48
N LYS A 74 -5.99 8.24 -3.21
CA LYS A 74 -6.38 7.61 -4.47
C LYS A 74 -5.35 7.97 -5.53
N ILE A 75 -4.77 6.98 -6.18
CA ILE A 75 -3.88 7.13 -7.33
C ILE A 75 -4.66 6.75 -8.58
N GLU A 76 -4.48 7.52 -9.63
CA GLU A 76 -4.96 7.20 -10.96
C GLU A 76 -3.75 6.95 -11.87
N VAL A 77 -3.75 5.79 -12.55
CA VAL A 77 -2.74 5.42 -13.53
C VAL A 77 -3.42 5.32 -14.89
N GLN A 78 -2.97 6.13 -15.84
CA GLN A 78 -3.46 6.12 -17.21
C GLN A 78 -2.37 5.59 -18.14
N VAL A 79 -2.72 4.59 -18.95
CA VAL A 79 -1.86 4.05 -19.99
C VAL A 79 -2.45 4.45 -21.34
N ASP A 80 -1.75 5.35 -22.04
CA ASP A 80 -2.06 5.71 -23.42
C ASP A 80 -1.12 4.98 -24.39
N SER A 81 -1.10 5.37 -25.68
CA SER A 81 -0.27 4.72 -26.70
C SER A 81 1.23 5.06 -26.60
N ALA A 82 1.58 6.15 -25.93
CA ALA A 82 2.94 6.70 -25.88
C ALA A 82 3.47 6.91 -24.46
N ASN A 83 2.60 7.14 -23.48
CA ASN A 83 2.94 7.52 -22.12
C ASN A 83 2.14 6.73 -21.06
N LEU A 84 2.75 6.64 -19.89
CA LEU A 84 2.15 6.27 -18.62
C LEU A 84 2.02 7.54 -17.78
N SER A 85 0.80 7.93 -17.41
CA SER A 85 0.56 9.03 -16.48
C SER A 85 0.16 8.47 -15.11
N ILE A 86 0.83 8.93 -14.06
CA ILE A 86 0.52 8.60 -12.67
C ILE A 86 0.11 9.89 -11.97
N ARG A 87 -1.18 10.01 -11.68
CA ARG A 87 -1.76 11.16 -10.97
C ARG A 87 -1.97 10.82 -9.51
N GLN A 88 -1.46 11.67 -8.64
CA GLN A 88 -1.62 11.54 -7.19
C GLN A 88 -2.12 12.87 -6.60
N PRO A 89 -3.11 12.86 -5.71
CA PRO A 89 -3.53 14.05 -4.98
C PRO A 89 -2.34 14.71 -4.28
N LYS A 90 -2.19 16.02 -4.48
CA LYS A 90 -1.15 16.84 -3.84
C LYS A 90 0.29 16.49 -4.26
N LYS A 91 0.48 15.86 -5.41
CA LYS A 91 1.78 15.74 -6.09
C LYS A 91 1.63 16.13 -7.55
N GLU A 92 2.76 16.46 -8.18
CA GLU A 92 2.81 16.66 -9.62
C GLU A 92 2.52 15.36 -10.36
N ASP A 93 1.84 15.49 -11.50
CA ASP A 93 1.57 14.38 -12.40
C ASP A 93 2.90 13.85 -12.96
N SER A 94 3.19 12.58 -12.71
CA SER A 94 4.34 11.93 -13.30
C SER A 94 3.94 11.37 -14.66
N ILE A 95 4.59 11.86 -15.72
CA ILE A 95 4.38 11.39 -17.09
C ILE A 95 5.66 10.67 -17.53
N ILE A 96 5.55 9.38 -17.79
CA ILE A 96 6.67 8.52 -18.18
C ILE A 96 6.40 8.02 -19.60
N PRO A 97 7.23 8.39 -20.58
CA PRO A 97 7.14 7.82 -21.92
C PRO A 97 7.29 6.29 -21.88
N LEU A 98 6.36 5.55 -22.50
CA LEU A 98 6.42 4.09 -22.57
C LEU A 98 7.68 3.58 -23.27
N LYS A 99 8.33 4.44 -24.08
CA LYS A 99 9.61 4.13 -24.72
C LYS A 99 10.77 3.99 -23.73
N GLU A 100 10.69 4.69 -22.60
CA GLU A 100 11.73 4.69 -21.56
C GLU A 100 11.62 3.47 -20.64
N ILE A 101 10.42 2.87 -20.53
CA ILE A 101 10.20 1.66 -19.76
C ILE A 101 10.82 0.47 -20.49
N TYR A 102 11.89 -0.08 -19.91
CA TYR A 102 12.61 -1.24 -20.44
C TYR A 102 12.31 -2.51 -19.64
N ILE A 103 12.21 -2.40 -18.32
CA ILE A 103 11.93 -3.54 -17.43
C ILE A 103 10.74 -3.21 -16.53
N MET A 104 9.85 -4.17 -16.35
CA MET A 104 8.78 -4.12 -15.36
C MET A 104 8.88 -5.34 -14.45
N GLU A 105 8.90 -5.14 -13.14
CA GLU A 105 9.01 -6.23 -12.17
C GLU A 105 7.84 -6.19 -11.18
N ILE A 106 7.15 -7.32 -11.04
CA ILE A 106 6.03 -7.51 -10.12
C ILE A 106 6.44 -8.49 -9.02
N ASN A 107 6.24 -8.09 -7.77
CA ASN A 107 6.53 -8.88 -6.56
C ASN A 107 8.03 -9.20 -6.32
N HIS A 108 8.95 -8.52 -7.00
CA HIS A 108 10.39 -8.76 -6.86
C HIS A 108 10.96 -8.19 -5.54
N ALA A 109 10.76 -6.90 -5.29
CA ALA A 109 11.21 -6.24 -4.05
C ALA A 109 10.24 -6.46 -2.87
N LEU A 110 8.95 -6.19 -3.08
CA LEU A 110 7.87 -6.35 -2.09
C LEU A 110 6.65 -6.99 -2.73
N VAL A 111 5.84 -7.67 -1.93
CA VAL A 111 4.56 -8.27 -2.37
C VAL A 111 3.59 -7.15 -2.78
N ASN A 112 2.77 -7.41 -3.80
CA ASN A 112 1.76 -6.51 -4.34
C ASN A 112 2.34 -5.18 -4.85
N GLN A 113 3.52 -5.25 -5.46
CA GLN A 113 4.22 -4.08 -5.98
C GLN A 113 4.65 -4.30 -7.42
N LEU A 114 4.47 -3.26 -8.24
CA LEU A 114 5.06 -3.13 -9.57
C LEU A 114 6.14 -2.05 -9.56
N GLN A 115 7.30 -2.38 -10.10
CA GLN A 115 8.41 -1.46 -10.31
C GLN A 115 8.70 -1.35 -11.81
N LEU A 116 8.95 -0.12 -12.27
CA LEU A 116 9.27 0.19 -13.65
C LEU A 116 10.69 0.73 -13.71
N PHE A 117 11.51 0.20 -14.61
CA PHE A 117 12.91 0.58 -14.78
C PHE A 117 13.22 0.95 -16.23
N ASP A 118 14.21 1.82 -16.39
CA ASP A 118 14.78 2.16 -17.68
C ASP A 118 15.80 1.11 -18.17
N GLN A 119 16.43 1.37 -19.32
CA GLN A 119 17.47 0.53 -19.90
C GLN A 119 18.71 0.38 -19.00
N ASN A 120 19.00 1.38 -18.17
CA ASN A 120 20.12 1.42 -17.24
C ASN A 120 19.78 0.82 -15.86
N ARG A 121 18.61 0.18 -15.71
CA ARG A 121 18.05 -0.28 -14.43
C ARG A 121 17.80 0.84 -13.40
N GLN A 122 17.68 2.09 -13.82
CA GLN A 122 17.21 3.16 -12.94
C GLN A 122 15.70 3.04 -12.73
N LEU A 123 15.26 3.21 -11.48
CA LEU A 123 13.86 3.10 -11.10
C LEU A 123 13.10 4.34 -11.58
N LEU A 124 12.19 4.15 -12.55
CA LEU A 124 11.33 5.22 -13.07
C LEU A 124 10.12 5.45 -12.16
N ALA A 125 9.47 4.37 -11.72
CA ALA A 125 8.30 4.47 -10.85
C ALA A 125 8.06 3.20 -10.04
N THR A 126 7.32 3.36 -8.95
CA THR A 126 6.82 2.27 -8.11
C THR A 126 5.32 2.43 -7.90
N ILE A 127 4.58 1.36 -8.15
CA ILE A 127 3.13 1.27 -7.98
C ILE A 127 2.85 0.19 -6.93
N HIS A 128 2.28 0.60 -5.80
CA HIS A 128 1.96 -0.28 -4.67
C HIS A 128 0.51 -0.01 -4.23
N PRO A 129 -0.48 -0.70 -4.84
CA PRO A 129 -1.87 -0.58 -4.47
C PRO A 129 -2.18 -1.23 -3.12
N GLN A 130 -3.17 -0.69 -2.42
CA GLN A 130 -3.62 -1.16 -1.12
C GLN A 130 -4.90 -1.99 -1.20
N ASN A 131 -5.85 -1.60 -2.05
CA ASN A 131 -7.20 -2.16 -2.10
C ASN A 131 -7.42 -3.13 -3.27
N ASP A 132 -6.72 -2.93 -4.39
CA ASP A 132 -6.75 -3.84 -5.54
C ASP A 132 -5.32 -4.21 -5.92
N THR A 133 -4.84 -5.33 -5.39
CA THR A 133 -3.48 -5.82 -5.64
C THR A 133 -3.32 -6.38 -7.05
N ASN A 134 -4.41 -6.75 -7.72
CA ASN A 134 -4.38 -7.32 -9.07
C ASN A 134 -4.21 -6.26 -10.15
N VAL A 135 -4.49 -5.00 -9.83
CA VAL A 135 -4.34 -3.87 -10.77
C VAL A 135 -2.91 -3.76 -11.33
N ILE A 136 -1.89 -4.18 -10.57
CA ILE A 136 -0.49 -4.14 -11.01
C ILE A 136 -0.24 -5.04 -12.24
N PHE A 137 -0.89 -6.20 -12.30
CA PHE A 137 -0.80 -7.10 -13.45
C PHE A 137 -1.52 -6.52 -14.66
N SER A 138 -2.65 -5.85 -14.44
CA SER A 138 -3.43 -5.20 -15.49
C SER A 138 -2.67 -4.00 -16.09
N ILE A 139 -2.02 -3.19 -15.25
CA ILE A 139 -1.17 -2.08 -15.68
C ILE A 139 0.02 -2.60 -16.49
N ALA A 140 0.77 -3.57 -15.96
CA ALA A 140 1.91 -4.15 -16.66
C ALA A 140 1.52 -4.79 -17.99
N SER A 141 0.37 -5.50 -18.04
CA SER A 141 -0.15 -6.05 -19.28
C SER A 141 -0.56 -4.98 -20.28
N ALA A 142 -1.13 -3.85 -19.84
CA ALA A 142 -1.49 -2.74 -20.72
C ALA A 142 -0.24 -2.07 -21.33
N ILE A 143 0.82 -1.89 -20.55
CA ILE A 143 2.12 -1.39 -21.03
C ILE A 143 2.75 -2.39 -21.99
N ALA A 144 2.74 -3.68 -21.64
CA ALA A 144 3.31 -4.75 -22.45
C ALA A 144 2.61 -4.90 -23.81
N GLN A 145 1.32 -4.57 -23.92
CA GLN A 145 0.59 -4.59 -25.19
C GLN A 145 1.06 -3.50 -26.18
N GLN A 146 1.64 -2.41 -25.69
CA GLN A 146 2.10 -1.29 -26.51
C GLN A 146 3.58 -1.41 -26.93
N GLY A 147 4.29 -2.46 -26.49
CA GLY A 147 5.70 -2.65 -26.79
C GLY A 147 6.09 -4.13 -26.95
N ARG A 148 7.29 -4.39 -27.46
CA ARG A 148 7.81 -5.75 -27.59
C ARG A 148 8.41 -6.20 -26.27
N PHE A 149 7.58 -6.65 -25.33
CA PHE A 149 8.02 -7.19 -24.05
C PHE A 149 7.95 -8.72 -24.03
N VAL A 150 8.98 -9.34 -23.47
CA VAL A 150 8.97 -10.77 -23.12
C VAL A 150 8.61 -10.91 -21.66
N LYS A 151 7.60 -11.74 -21.37
CA LYS A 151 7.15 -12.04 -20.02
C LYS A 151 7.88 -13.27 -19.49
N THR A 152 8.54 -13.12 -18.34
CA THR A 152 9.17 -14.20 -17.58
C THR A 152 8.46 -14.35 -16.25
N LYS A 153 8.11 -15.59 -15.89
CA LYS A 153 7.52 -15.92 -14.59
C LYS A 153 8.57 -16.56 -13.69
N GLY A 154 8.50 -16.23 -12.41
CA GLY A 154 9.31 -16.81 -11.35
C GLY A 154 8.49 -17.00 -10.08
N ASN A 155 9.17 -17.45 -9.03
CA ASN A 155 8.57 -17.63 -7.72
C ASN A 155 9.61 -17.26 -6.64
N LYS A 156 9.18 -16.51 -5.63
CA LYS A 156 10.01 -16.12 -4.49
C LYS A 156 9.29 -16.48 -3.19
N LYS A 157 10.02 -17.07 -2.24
CA LYS A 157 9.47 -17.28 -0.89
C LYS A 157 9.51 -15.97 -0.11
N ILE A 158 8.36 -15.51 0.37
CA ILE A 158 8.23 -14.34 1.25
C ILE A 158 7.44 -14.80 2.48
N PHE A 159 8.06 -14.68 3.67
CA PHE A 159 7.53 -15.25 4.92
C PHE A 159 7.14 -16.73 4.82
N GLY A 160 7.94 -17.53 4.11
CA GLY A 160 7.71 -18.97 3.92
C GLY A 160 6.67 -19.32 2.85
N ASN A 161 5.84 -18.37 2.43
CA ASN A 161 4.84 -18.57 1.38
C ASN A 161 5.45 -18.29 -0.01
N PRO A 162 5.21 -19.16 -1.01
CA PRO A 162 5.60 -18.86 -2.39
C PRO A 162 4.75 -17.72 -2.94
N VAL A 163 5.41 -16.72 -3.53
CA VAL A 163 4.77 -15.58 -4.20
C VAL A 163 5.24 -15.58 -5.65
N GLU A 164 4.29 -15.61 -6.59
CA GLU A 164 4.58 -15.50 -8.01
C GLU A 164 5.22 -14.15 -8.31
N THR A 165 6.38 -14.18 -8.97
CA THR A 165 7.07 -13.00 -9.48
C THR A 165 6.94 -12.96 -10.99
N ILE A 166 6.74 -11.78 -11.55
CA ILE A 166 6.63 -11.60 -13.00
C ILE A 166 7.56 -10.48 -13.42
N SER A 167 8.37 -10.74 -14.43
CA SER A 167 9.20 -9.73 -15.07
C SER A 167 8.79 -9.59 -16.54
N TYR A 168 8.78 -8.35 -17.03
CA TYR A 168 8.64 -8.03 -18.43
C TYR A 168 9.89 -7.27 -18.86
N SER A 169 10.60 -7.77 -19.87
CA SER A 169 11.79 -7.12 -20.43
C SER A 169 11.57 -6.81 -21.90
N ARG A 170 11.87 -5.58 -22.30
CA ARG A 170 11.73 -5.14 -23.69
C ARG A 170 12.87 -5.70 -24.55
N GLN A 171 12.53 -6.12 -25.77
CA GLN A 171 13.47 -6.55 -26.81
C GLN A 171 13.80 -5.41 -27.77
#